data_AF-G3S3F8-F1
#
_entry.id   AF-G3S3F8-F1
#
_cell.length_a   1.000
_cell.length_b   1.000
_cell.length_c   1.000
_cell.angle_alpha   90.00
_cell.angle_beta   90.00
_cell.angle_gamma   90.00
#
_symmetry.space_group_name_H-M   'P 1'
#
loop_
_entity.id
_entity.type
_entity.pdbx_description
1 polymer ?
#
loop_
_entity_poly.entity_id
_entity_poly.type
_entity_poly.pdbx_seq_one_letter_code
_entity_poly.pdbx_strand_id
1 'polypeptide(L)'
;EPWCLAFDPSFLMASLKADSINKPFAQQCQDLIKVMEDFPAKELHTIFPWLVESIFGSLDGVLVGWNLRCLQGRVNPVEYSIVMEFLDPG
;
A
#
# COMPACT_ATOMS: atom_id res chain seq x y z
N GLU A 1 -3.29 -21.65 24.14
CA GLU A 1 -3.79 -20.63 23.19
C GLU A 1 -2.89 -19.40 23.29
N PRO A 2 -2.23 -18.95 22.20
CA PRO A 2 -1.51 -17.68 22.25
C PRO A 2 -1.79 -16.75 21.05
N TRP A 3 -2.97 -16.81 20.44
CA TRP A 3 -3.37 -15.88 19.37
C TRP A 3 -4.02 -14.57 19.89
N CYS A 4 -3.95 -14.31 21.19
CA CYS A 4 -4.43 -13.06 21.79
C CYS A 4 -3.35 -11.95 21.85
N LEU A 5 -2.19 -12.12 21.22
CA LEU A 5 -1.21 -11.04 21.09
C LEU A 5 -1.62 -10.14 19.93
N ALA A 6 -2.22 -9.02 20.35
CA ALA A 6 -2.51 -7.78 19.64
C ALA A 6 -1.86 -7.64 18.26
N PHE A 7 -2.68 -7.27 17.28
CA PHE A 7 -2.27 -6.54 16.10
C PHE A 7 -1.21 -5.49 16.48
N ASP A 8 0.04 -5.71 16.09
CA ASP A 8 1.08 -4.71 16.22
C ASP A 8 1.17 -3.93 14.90
N PRO A 9 0.65 -2.68 14.86
CA PRO A 9 0.67 -1.86 13.65
C PRO A 9 2.09 -1.57 13.17
N SER A 10 3.07 -1.58 14.07
CA SER A 10 4.48 -1.37 13.72
C SER A 10 5.05 -2.55 12.95
N PHE A 11 4.72 -3.78 13.35
CA PHE A 11 5.11 -5.00 12.65
C PHE A 11 4.45 -5.11 11.27
N LEU A 12 3.15 -4.81 11.18
CA LEU A 12 2.46 -4.75 9.89
C LEU A 12 3.10 -3.71 8.98
N MET A 13 3.34 -2.50 9.49
CA MET A 13 3.99 -1.44 8.72
C MET A 13 5.43 -1.80 8.33
N ALA A 14 6.20 -2.47 9.20
CA ALA A 14 7.55 -2.93 8.87
C ALA A 14 7.52 -3.99 7.76
N SER A 15 6.57 -4.93 7.81
CA SER A 15 6.37 -5.95 6.78
C SER A 15 5.98 -5.31 5.45
N LEU A 16 5.00 -4.41 5.43
CA LEU A 16 4.57 -3.68 4.23
C LEU A 16 5.69 -2.82 3.64
N LYS A 17 6.50 -2.16 4.48
CA LYS A 17 7.68 -1.42 4.03
C LYS A 17 8.71 -2.34 3.38
N ALA A 18 9.02 -3.48 3.99
CA ALA A 18 9.95 -4.44 3.40
C ALA A 18 9.43 -4.99 2.07
N ASP A 19 8.14 -5.28 2.00
CA ASP A 19 7.48 -5.78 0.79
C ASP A 19 7.45 -4.74 -0.34
N SER A 20 7.31 -3.45 -0.02
CA SER A 20 7.33 -2.37 -1.01
C SER A 20 8.65 -2.26 -1.80
N ILE A 21 9.75 -2.80 -1.26
CA ILE A 21 11.08 -2.80 -1.89
C ILE A 21 11.36 -4.12 -2.62
N ASN A 22 10.83 -5.23 -2.11
CA ASN A 22 11.20 -6.58 -2.58
C ASN A 22 10.19 -7.19 -3.55
N LYS A 23 8.93 -6.73 -3.55
CA LYS A 23 7.86 -7.33 -4.36
C LYS A 23 7.57 -6.50 -5.62
N PRO A 24 7.16 -7.16 -6.72
CA PRO A 24 6.69 -6.45 -7.91
C PRO A 24 5.43 -5.64 -7.61
N PHE A 25 5.25 -4.54 -8.35
CA PHE A 25 4.18 -3.55 -8.13
C PHE A 25 2.77 -4.15 -7.98
N ALA A 26 2.43 -5.09 -8.86
CA ALA A 26 1.14 -5.80 -8.83
C ALA A 26 0.88 -6.50 -7.48
N GLN A 27 1.91 -7.13 -6.92
CA GLN A 27 1.80 -7.84 -5.65
C GLN A 27 1.67 -6.86 -4.48
N GLN A 28 2.35 -5.70 -4.55
CA GLN A 28 2.21 -4.65 -3.54
C GLN A 28 0.76 -4.15 -3.47
N CYS A 29 0.12 -3.91 -4.62
CA CYS A 29 -1.30 -3.53 -4.66
C CYS A 29 -2.19 -4.60 -4.01
N GLN A 30 -1.99 -5.88 -4.36
CA GLN A 30 -2.78 -6.98 -3.81
C GLN A 30 -2.58 -7.15 -2.29
N ASP A 31 -1.35 -7.02 -1.80
CA ASP A 31 -1.08 -7.08 -0.35
C ASP A 31 -1.75 -5.91 0.39
N LEU A 32 -1.78 -4.71 -0.19
CA LEU A 32 -2.49 -3.58 0.38
C LEU A 32 -4.01 -3.79 0.41
N ILE A 33 -4.61 -4.27 -0.68
CA ILE A 33 -6.04 -4.63 -0.73
C ILE A 33 -6.36 -5.62 0.39
N LYS A 34 -5.57 -6.69 0.47
CA LYS A 34 -5.76 -7.72 1.49
C LYS A 34 -5.63 -7.16 2.91
N VAL A 35 -4.68 -6.28 3.17
CA VAL A 35 -4.57 -5.61 4.48
C VAL A 35 -5.79 -4.73 4.76
N MET A 36 -6.30 -4.01 3.76
CA MET A 36 -7.50 -3.20 3.90
C MET A 36 -8.76 -4.04 4.17
N GLU A 37 -8.81 -5.28 3.69
CA GLU A 37 -9.89 -6.25 3.94
C GLU A 37 -9.74 -7.03 5.26
N ASP A 38 -8.51 -7.47 5.59
CA ASP A 38 -8.21 -8.30 6.76
C ASP A 38 -8.28 -7.52 8.08
N PHE A 39 -8.03 -6.21 8.05
CA PHE A 39 -7.96 -5.37 9.26
C PHE A 39 -9.09 -4.34 9.33
N PRO A 40 -9.72 -4.15 10.51
CA PRO A 40 -10.76 -3.15 10.69
C PRO A 40 -10.21 -1.73 10.57
N ALA A 41 -11.03 -0.79 10.10
CA ALA A 41 -10.63 0.61 9.87
C ALA A 41 -9.93 1.28 11.07
N LYS A 42 -10.35 0.94 12.31
CA LYS A 42 -9.75 1.44 13.55
C LYS A 42 -8.25 1.09 13.68
N GLU A 43 -7.85 -0.05 13.15
CA GLU A 43 -6.48 -0.57 13.18
C GLU A 43 -5.67 -0.01 12.00
N LEU A 44 -6.32 0.10 10.84
CA LEU A 44 -5.76 0.74 9.64
C LEU A 44 -5.45 2.23 9.84
N HIS A 45 -6.24 2.96 10.65
CA HIS A 45 -6.04 4.38 10.91
C HIS A 45 -4.60 4.74 11.32
N THR A 46 -3.94 3.86 12.07
CA THR A 46 -2.56 4.09 12.54
C THR A 46 -1.55 4.01 11.40
N ILE A 47 -1.79 3.15 10.40
CA ILE A 47 -0.91 2.98 9.24
C ILE A 47 -1.35 3.80 8.02
N PHE A 48 -2.57 4.33 8.05
CA PHE A 48 -3.18 5.07 6.94
C PHE A 48 -2.33 6.26 6.46
N PRO A 49 -1.73 7.09 7.34
CA PRO A 49 -0.83 8.15 6.89
C PRO A 49 0.33 7.60 6.05
N TRP A 50 0.96 6.52 6.53
CA TRP A 50 2.05 5.88 5.80
C TRP A 50 1.58 5.24 4.48
N LEU A 51 0.41 4.59 4.46
CA LEU A 51 -0.16 4.03 3.23
C LEU A 51 -0.36 5.09 2.17
N VAL A 52 -0.96 6.22 2.54
CA VAL A 52 -1.18 7.36 1.64
C VAL A 52 0.15 7.90 1.13
N GLU A 53 1.14 8.09 2.01
CA GLU A 53 2.47 8.52 1.59
C GLU A 53 3.14 7.50 0.66
N SER A 54 2.97 6.20 0.91
CA SER A 54 3.54 5.11 0.09
C SER A 54 2.93 5.07 -1.32
N ILE A 55 1.65 5.42 -1.46
CA ILE A 55 0.95 5.45 -2.75
C ILE A 55 1.21 6.77 -3.48
N PHE A 56 0.91 7.90 -2.85
CA PHE A 56 0.90 9.22 -3.50
C PHE A 56 2.24 9.97 -3.39
N GLY A 57 3.12 9.54 -2.50
CA GLY A 57 4.31 10.28 -2.10
C GLY A 57 4.04 11.23 -0.93
N SER A 58 5.11 11.63 -0.26
CA SER A 58 5.05 12.61 0.83
C SER A 58 5.01 14.03 0.29
N LEU A 59 4.37 14.94 1.05
CA LEU A 59 4.26 16.35 0.67
C LEU A 59 5.62 17.08 0.60
N ASP A 60 6.57 16.63 1.43
CA ASP A 60 7.95 17.14 1.45
C ASP A 60 8.79 16.59 0.28
N GLY A 61 8.28 15.61 -0.46
CA GLY A 61 8.98 15.01 -1.61
C GLY A 61 10.09 14.02 -1.25
N VAL A 62 10.32 13.76 0.04
CA VAL A 62 11.26 12.72 0.52
C VAL A 62 10.82 11.32 0.07
N LEU A 63 9.52 11.05 0.08
CA LEU A 63 8.98 9.77 -0.39
C LEU A 63 8.26 10.01 -1.72
N VAL A 64 8.72 9.38 -2.80
CA VAL A 64 8.09 9.52 -4.13
C VAL A 64 6.79 8.72 -4.27
N GLY A 65 6.54 7.81 -3.33
CA GLY A 65 5.43 6.86 -3.36
C GLY A 65 5.54 5.89 -4.54
N TRP A 66 4.41 5.50 -5.11
CA TRP A 66 4.36 4.68 -6.32
C TRP A 66 4.72 5.43 -7.60
N ASN A 67 5.04 6.72 -7.50
CA ASN A 67 5.37 7.57 -8.62
C ASN A 67 4.28 7.47 -9.72
N LEU A 68 3.02 7.67 -9.31
CA LEU A 68 1.84 7.57 -10.17
C LEU A 68 1.96 8.45 -11.44
N ARG A 69 2.75 9.53 -11.37
CA ARG A 69 3.08 10.39 -12.53
C ARG A 69 3.82 9.63 -13.64
N CYS A 70 4.67 8.67 -13.29
CA CYS A 70 5.41 7.84 -14.22
C CYS A 70 4.61 6.63 -14.70
N LEU A 71 3.56 6.22 -13.98
CA LEU A 71 2.59 5.23 -14.42
C LEU A 71 1.73 5.82 -15.54
N GLN A 72 2.19 5.65 -16.78
CA GLN A 72 1.45 6.04 -17.98
C GLN A 72 0.90 4.80 -18.67
N GLY A 73 -0.41 4.79 -18.98
CA GLY A 73 -1.06 3.65 -19.63
C GLY A 73 -0.49 3.24 -21.00
N ARG A 74 0.35 4.07 -21.63
CA ARG A 74 1.09 3.72 -22.87
C ARG A 74 2.48 3.13 -22.63
N VAL A 75 3.10 3.44 -21.49
CA VAL A 75 4.45 2.98 -21.13
C VAL A 75 4.35 1.71 -20.29
N ASN A 76 3.39 1.67 -19.37
CA ASN A 76 3.19 0.57 -18.45
C ASN A 76 1.69 0.21 -18.34
N PRO A 77 1.10 -0.38 -19.39
CA PRO A 77 -0.35 -0.59 -19.46
C PRO A 77 -0.88 -1.52 -18.37
N VAL A 78 -0.10 -2.55 -17.98
CA VAL A 78 -0.51 -3.53 -16.99
C VAL A 78 -0.52 -2.91 -15.58
N GLU A 79 0.59 -2.29 -15.17
CA GLU A 79 0.69 -1.67 -13.85
C GLU A 79 -0.29 -0.49 -13.71
N TYR A 80 -0.49 0.28 -14.79
CA TYR A 80 -1.50 1.33 -14.83
C TYR A 80 -2.91 0.80 -14.61
N SER A 81 -3.29 -0.30 -15.27
CA SER A 81 -4.60 -0.92 -15.07
C SER A 81 -4.81 -1.37 -13.63
N ILE A 82 -3.79 -1.97 -13.02
CA ILE A 82 -3.84 -2.45 -11.63
C ILE A 82 -4.04 -1.28 -10.65
N VAL A 83 -3.30 -0.17 -10.84
CA VAL A 83 -3.50 1.03 -10.02
C VAL A 83 -4.89 1.60 -10.18
N MET A 84 -5.37 1.70 -11.41
CA MET A 84 -6.69 2.26 -11.67
C MET A 84 -7.78 1.42 -11.01
N GLU A 85 -7.66 0.09 -11.06
CA GLU A 85 -8.57 -0.82 -10.36
C GLU A 85 -8.47 -0.68 -8.84
N PHE A 86 -7.26 -0.52 -8.29
CA PHE A 86 -7.04 -0.31 -6.86
C PHE A 86 -7.59 1.04 -6.34
N LEU A 87 -7.46 2.10 -7.15
CA LEU A 87 -7.93 3.45 -6.79
C LEU A 87 -9.40 3.69 -7.13
N ASP A 88 -10.04 2.76 -7.85
CA ASP A 88 -11.44 2.88 -8.22
C ASP A 88 -12.33 2.83 -6.97
N PRO A 89 -13.22 3.81 -6.75
CA PRO A 89 -14.06 3.83 -5.57
C PRO A 89 -15.19 2.79 -5.58
N GLY A 90 -15.46 2.11 -6.71
CA GLY A 90 -16.62 1.24 -6.90
C GLY A 90 -17.91 1.99 -7.23
#